data_AF-A0A081KAQ9-F1
#
_entry.id   AF-A0A081KAQ9-F1
#
_cell.length_a   1.000
_cell.length_b   1.000
_cell.length_c   1.000
_cell.angle_alpha   90.00
_cell.angle_beta   90.00
_cell.angle_gamma   90.00
#
_symmetry.space_group_name_H-M   'P 1'
#
loop_
_entity.id
_entity.type
_entity.pdbx_description
1 polymer ?
#
loop_
_entity_poly.entity_id
_entity_poly.type
_entity_poly.pdbx_seq_one_letter_code
_entity_poly.pdbx_strand_id
1 'polypeptide(L)' 'MELSVYIQKHSDQQVAELLQVPVRTVASWRRLERAPKTLQALNIIQKSAGIVTWEGIYQPYARHRVRRNDRLTHPS' A
#
# COMPACT_ATOMS: atom_id res chain seq x y z
N MET A 1 -3.76 -10.24 -2.87
CA MET A 1 -2.73 -10.05 -1.81
C MET A 1 -2.62 -8.57 -1.47
N GLU A 2 -2.33 -8.20 -0.21
CA GLU A 2 -2.16 -6.79 0.15
C GLU A 2 -0.85 -6.20 -0.37
N LEU A 3 -0.86 -4.91 -0.72
CA LEU A 3 0.33 -4.20 -1.20
C LEU A 3 1.46 -4.19 -0.16
N SER A 4 1.14 -3.99 1.12
CA SER A 4 2.10 -4.02 2.23
C SER A 4 2.83 -5.37 2.31
N VAL A 5 2.09 -6.47 2.18
CA VAL A 5 2.62 -7.84 2.18
C VAL A 5 3.46 -8.11 0.94
N TYR A 6 3.04 -7.61 -0.22
CA TYR A 6 3.84 -7.71 -1.44
C TYR A 6 5.20 -7.05 -1.27
N ILE A 7 5.21 -5.81 -0.77
CA ILE A 7 6.44 -5.06 -0.52
C ILE A 7 7.32 -5.78 0.51
N GLN A 8 6.74 -6.34 1.56
CA GLN A 8 7.51 -7.08 2.56
C GLN A 8 8.20 -8.32 1.98
N LYS A 9 7.59 -9.00 1.00
CA LYS A 9 8.17 -10.15 0.31
C LYS A 9 9.29 -9.80 -0.68
N HIS A 10 9.25 -8.60 -1.26
CA HIS A 10 10.16 -8.15 -2.32
C HIS A 10 11.04 -6.95 -1.92
N SER A 11 11.06 -6.55 -0.64
CA SER A 11 11.70 -5.33 -0.14
C SER A 11 11.21 -3.99 -0.72
N ASP A 12 11.43 -2.90 0.02
CA ASP A 12 11.07 -1.54 -0.43
C ASP A 12 11.87 -1.14 -1.70
N GLN A 13 13.10 -1.63 -1.85
CA GLN A 13 14.00 -1.25 -2.94
C GLN A 13 13.67 -1.94 -4.27
N GLN A 14 13.46 -3.26 -4.28
CA GLN A 14 13.14 -3.95 -5.55
C GLN A 14 11.76 -3.50 -6.08
N VAL A 15 10.80 -3.25 -5.20
CA VAL A 15 9.48 -2.74 -5.62
C VAL A 15 9.57 -1.29 -6.12
N ALA A 16 10.43 -0.47 -5.54
CA ALA A 16 10.68 0.89 -6.01
C ALA A 16 11.28 0.92 -7.42
N GLU A 17 12.28 0.06 -7.68
CA GLU A 17 12.89 -0.13 -8.99
C GLU A 17 11.89 -0.66 -10.02
N LEU A 18 11.11 -1.69 -9.65
CA LEU A 18 10.08 -2.28 -10.53
C LEU A 18 9.01 -1.26 -10.97
N LEU A 19 8.59 -0.41 -10.04
CA LEU A 19 7.52 0.58 -10.26
C LEU A 19 8.03 1.94 -10.70
N GLN A 20 9.36 2.13 -10.77
CA GLN A 20 10.03 3.40 -11.10
C GLN A 20 9.54 4.55 -10.21
N VAL A 21 9.47 4.30 -8.91
CA VAL A 21 9.08 5.29 -7.89
C VAL A 21 10.18 5.41 -6.83
N PRO A 22 10.25 6.54 -6.10
CA PRO A 22 11.19 6.66 -4.99
C PRO A 22 10.93 5.61 -3.89
N VAL A 23 11.99 5.06 -3.29
CA VAL A 23 11.91 4.07 -2.19
C VAL A 23 11.05 4.60 -1.03
N ARG A 24 11.16 5.89 -0.71
CA ARG A 24 10.32 6.54 0.31
C ARG A 24 8.82 6.42 0.04
N THR A 25 8.41 6.41 -1.23
CA THR A 25 7.01 6.26 -1.63
C THR A 25 6.53 4.85 -1.32
N VAL A 26 7.33 3.83 -1.65
CA VAL A 26 7.05 2.43 -1.33
C VAL A 26 7.00 2.19 0.18
N ALA A 27 7.96 2.77 0.92
CA ALA A 27 7.98 2.69 2.38
C ALA A 27 6.74 3.32 3.03
N SER A 28 6.22 4.41 2.45
CA SER A 28 4.97 5.04 2.90
C SER A 28 3.75 4.18 2.60
N TRP A 29 3.75 3.46 1.47
CA TRP A 29 2.71 2.51 1.14
C TRP A 29 2.71 1.30 2.09
N ARG A 30 3.88 0.71 2.36
CA ARG A 30 4.04 -0.41 3.29
C ARG A 30 3.55 -0.05 4.70
N ARG A 31 3.82 1.19 5.15
CA ARG A 31 3.39 1.71 6.46
C ARG A 31 1.94 2.19 6.49
N LEU A 32 1.20 2.05 5.39
CA LEU A 32 -0.20 2.50 5.27
C LEU A 32 -0.42 4.00 5.54
N GLU A 33 0.64 4.82 5.43
CA GLU A 33 0.59 6.27 5.65
C GLU A 33 -0.15 6.97 4.52
N ARG A 34 0.14 6.54 3.28
CA ARG A 34 -0.43 7.12 2.06
C ARG A 34 -0.82 6.01 1.09
N ALA A 35 -2.02 6.12 0.51
CA ALA A 35 -2.46 5.20 -0.53
C ALA A 35 -1.87 5.58 -1.90
N PRO A 36 -1.57 4.62 -2.78
CA PRO A 36 -1.19 4.88 -4.16
C PRO A 36 -2.31 5.62 -4.91
N LYS A 37 -1.94 6.55 -5.80
CA LYS A 37 -2.89 7.17 -6.74
C LYS A 37 -3.38 6.14 -7.75
N THR A 38 -4.53 6.39 -8.40
CA THR A 38 -5.16 5.46 -9.36
C THR A 38 -4.20 4.94 -10.43
N LEU A 39 -3.39 5.81 -11.05
CA LEU A 39 -2.39 5.39 -12.04
C LEU A 39 -1.27 4.53 -11.46
N GLN A 40 -0.84 4.82 -10.22
CA GLN A 40 0.17 4.01 -9.53
C GLN A 40 -0.39 2.64 -9.16
N ALA A 41 -1.65 2.59 -8.71
CA ALA A 41 -2.34 1.34 -8.42
C ALA A 41 -2.50 0.48 -9.67
N LEU A 42 -2.86 1.07 -10.81
CA LEU A 42 -2.90 0.36 -12.09
C LEU A 42 -1.53 -0.22 -12.46
N ASN A 43 -0.46 0.58 -12.34
CA ASN A 43 0.91 0.13 -12.60
C ASN A 43 1.32 -1.02 -11.66
N ILE A 44 0.97 -0.93 -10.37
CA ILE A 44 1.21 -1.99 -9.38
C ILE A 44 0.51 -3.29 -9.80
N ILE A 45 -0.77 -3.23 -10.17
CA ILE A 45 -1.56 -4.41 -10.56
C ILE A 45 -0.96 -5.05 -11.81
N GLN A 46 -0.59 -4.25 -12.80
CA GLN A 46 0.04 -4.74 -14.04
C GLN A 46 1.42 -5.37 -13.77
N LYS A 47 2.31 -4.69 -13.04
CA LYS A 47 3.68 -5.15 -12.77
C LYS A 47 3.75 -6.32 -11.79
N SER A 48 2.74 -6.46 -10.93
CA SER A 48 2.61 -7.62 -10.05
C SER A 48 1.86 -8.79 -10.69
N ALA A 49 1.55 -8.75 -12.00
CA ALA A 49 0.80 -9.77 -12.71
C ALA A 49 -0.54 -10.14 -12.04
N GLY A 50 -1.23 -9.15 -11.47
CA GLY A 50 -2.52 -9.34 -10.79
C GLY A 50 -2.44 -9.95 -9.39
N ILE A 51 -1.25 -10.23 -8.85
CA ILE A 51 -1.12 -10.76 -7.48
C ILE A 51 -1.59 -9.70 -6.46
N VAL A 52 -1.24 -8.43 -6.70
CA VAL A 52 -1.83 -7.29 -6.00
C VAL A 52 -3.05 -6.80 -6.77
N THR A 53 -4.19 -6.67 -6.09
CA THR A 53 -5.46 -6.21 -6.67
C THR A 53 -5.87 -4.86 -6.11
N TRP A 54 -6.92 -4.24 -6.68
CA TRP A 54 -7.50 -3.00 -6.16
C TRP A 54 -7.88 -3.10 -4.68
N GLU A 55 -8.49 -4.20 -4.27
CA GLU A 55 -8.86 -4.47 -2.89
C GLU A 55 -7.62 -4.61 -2.00
N GLY A 56 -6.60 -5.33 -2.49
CA GLY A 56 -5.32 -5.49 -1.80
C GLY A 56 -4.55 -4.19 -1.64
N ILE A 57 -4.79 -3.20 -2.50
CA ILE A 57 -4.27 -1.86 -2.35
C ILE A 57 -5.13 -1.09 -1.34
N TYR A 58 -6.44 -0.95 -1.54
CA TYR A 58 -7.23 0.06 -0.83
C TYR A 58 -7.92 -0.40 0.47
N GLN A 59 -8.31 -1.67 0.61
CA GLN A 59 -8.96 -2.15 1.85
C GLN A 59 -8.09 -1.95 3.11
N PRO A 60 -6.76 -2.18 3.08
CA PRO A 60 -5.91 -1.96 4.25
C PRO A 60 -5.91 -0.50 4.72
N TYR A 61 -5.91 0.46 3.80
CA TYR A 61 -6.00 1.88 4.15
C TYR A 61 -7.35 2.25 4.74
N ALA A 62 -8.45 1.72 4.20
CA ALA A 62 -9.78 1.94 4.75
C ALA A 62 -9.86 1.43 6.19
N ARG A 63 -9.41 0.19 6.43
CA ARG A 63 -9.34 -0.40 7.79
C ARG A 63 -8.44 0.42 8.72
N HIS A 64 -7.27 0.86 8.25
CA HIS A 64 -6.35 1.68 9.04
C HIS A 64 -6.97 3.02 9.44
N ARG A 65 -7.70 3.67 8.53
CA ARG A 65 -8.40 4.94 8.80
C ARG A 65 -9.53 4.77 9.81
N VAL A 66 -10.35 3.73 9.68
CA VAL A 66 -11.45 3.43 10.63
C VAL A 66 -10.88 3.21 12.03
N ARG A 67 -9.88 2.33 12.18
CA ARG A 67 -9.24 2.05 13.48
C ARG A 67 -8.63 3.30 14.12
N ARG A 68 -8.02 4.18 13.31
CA ARG A 68 -7.47 5.44 13.82
C ARG A 68 -8.57 6.37 14.30
N ASN A 69 -9.70 6.43 13.58
CA ASN A 69 -10.83 7.27 13.96
C ASN A 69 -11.47 6.78 15.28
N ASP A 70 -11.70 5.48 15.41
CA ASP A 70 -12.29 4.88 16.62
C ASP A 70 -11.46 5.18 17.89
N ARG A 71 -10.13 5.15 17.77
CA ARG A 71 -9.20 5.51 18.86
C ARG A 71 -9.25 6.97 19.26
N LEU A 72 -9.62 7.86 18.33
CA LEU A 72 -9.74 9.29 18.58
C LEU A 72 -11.11 9.66 19.17
N THR A 73 -12.16 8.89 18.85
CA THR A 73 -13.51 9.12 19.36
C THR A 73 -13.77 8.47 20.72
N HIS A 74 -13.01 7.43 21.08
CA HIS A 74 -13.07 6.79 22.39
C HIS A 74 -11.67 6.69 23.02
N PRO A 75 -11.12 7.81 23.52
CA PRO A 75 -9.91 7.77 24.32
C PRO A 75 -10.21 7.08 25.66
N SER A 76 -9.46 6.04 25.98
CA SER A 76 -9.48 5.35 27.28
C SER A 76 -9.15 6.26 28.45
#